data_AF-A0A6L7CVW9-F1
#
_entry.id   AF-A0A6L7CVW9-F1
#
_cell.length_a   1.000
_cell.length_b   1.000
_cell.length_c   1.000
_cell.angle_alpha   90.00
_cell.angle_beta   90.00
_cell.angle_gamma   90.00
#
_symmetry.space_group_name_H-M   'P 1'
#
loop_
_entity.id
_entity.type
_entity.pdbx_description
1 polymer ?
#
loop_
_entity_poly.entity_id
_entity_poly.type
_entity_poly.pdbx_seq_one_letter_code
_entity_poly.pdbx_strand_id
1 'polypeptide(L)' 'MRLAPLYRNALLLTGLLLSGIAAVQAADWPRQITDSRGTHTLESQPQRIVSTSVTLTGS' A
#
# COMPACT_ATOMS: atom_id res chain seq x y z
N MET A 1 30.29 -0.46 32.79
CA MET A 1 29.89 -0.37 31.36
C MET A 1 28.37 -0.52 31.28
N ARG A 2 27.63 0.55 30.92
CA ARG A 2 26.16 0.53 30.85
C ARG A 2 25.71 -0.10 29.52
N LEU A 3 25.67 -1.43 29.48
CA LEU A 3 25.26 -2.21 28.30
C LEU A 3 23.73 -2.21 28.08
N ALA A 4 22.95 -2.10 29.16
CA ALA A 4 21.48 -2.09 29.12
C ALA A 4 20.83 -1.07 28.16
N PRO A 5 21.24 0.22 28.12
CA PRO A 5 20.67 1.18 27.17
C PRO A 5 21.00 0.87 25.71
N LEU A 6 22.15 0.24 25.43
CA LEU A 6 22.55 -0.13 24.08
C LEU A 6 21.66 -1.24 23.52
N TYR A 7 21.38 -2.28 24.32
CA TYR A 7 20.47 -3.36 23.93
C TYR A 7 19.04 -2.87 23.73
N ARG A 8 18.55 -1.97 24.60
CA ARG A 8 17.22 -1.36 24.45
C ARG A 8 17.10 -0.57 23.16
N ASN A 9 18.10 0.25 22.83
CA ASN A 9 18.09 1.04 21.61
C ASN A 9 18.21 0.16 20.36
N ALA A 10 19.03 -0.89 20.40
CA ALA A 10 19.13 -1.87 19.32
C ALA A 10 17.79 -2.59 19.08
N LEU A 11 17.09 -3.01 20.14
CA LEU A 11 15.78 -3.63 20.04
C LEU A 11 14.74 -2.68 19.40
N LEU A 12 14.73 -1.42 19.83
CA LEU A 12 13.83 -0.40 19.30
C LEU A 12 14.11 -0.10 17.82
N LEU A 13 15.38 -0.01 17.42
CA LEU A 13 15.77 0.20 16.03
C LEU A 13 15.37 -0.98 15.14
N THR A 14 15.59 -2.22 15.59
CA THR A 14 15.18 -3.42 14.84
C THR A 14 13.66 -3.51 14.71
N GLY A 15 12.91 -3.20 15.78
CA GLY A 15 11.45 -3.14 15.73
C GLY A 15 10.93 -2.08 14.76
N LEU A 16 11.55 -0.89 14.74
CA LEU A 16 11.20 0.19 13.81
C LEU A 16 11.48 -0.22 12.35
N LEU A 17 12.64 -0.82 12.08
CA LEU A 17 13.03 -1.30 10.75
C LEU A 17 12.06 -2.39 10.23
N LEU A 18 11.66 -3.34 11.08
CA LEU A 18 10.69 -4.39 10.72
C LEU A 18 9.28 -3.84 10.49
N SER A 19 8.87 -2.80 11.22
CA SER A 19 7.55 -2.19 11.07
C SER A 19 7.38 -1.40 9.76
N GLY A 20 8.47 -0.88 9.19
CA GLY A 20 8.45 -0.11 7.94
C GLY A 20 8.15 -0.95 6.69
N ILE A 21 8.27 -2.27 6.78
CA ILE A 21 8.12 -3.19 5.62
C ILE A 21 6.64 -3.56 5.38
N ALA A 22 5.75 -3.29 6.34
CA ALA A 22 4.32 -3.62 6.23
C ALA A 22 3.50 -2.55 5.47
N ALA A 23 4.08 -1.40 5.18
CA ALA A 23 3.41 -0.31 4.49
C ALA A 23 3.74 -0.35 2.99
N VAL A 24 3.07 -1.22 2.25
CA VAL A 24 2.62 -1.10 0.83
C VAL A 24 2.24 -2.52 0.40
N GLN A 25 1.06 -2.98 0.81
CA GLN A 25 0.39 -4.05 0.08
C GLN A 25 -0.42 -3.38 -1.04
N ALA A 26 0.27 -2.91 -2.08
CA ALA A 26 -0.42 -2.70 -3.34
C ALA A 26 -0.92 -4.08 -3.76
N ALA A 27 -2.24 -4.26 -3.88
CA ALA A 27 -2.79 -5.51 -4.38
C ALA A 27 -2.11 -5.83 -5.71
N ASP A 28 -1.46 -6.99 -5.79
CA ASP A 28 -0.78 -7.45 -7.00
C ASP A 28 -1.78 -7.55 -8.16
N TRP A 29 -1.27 -7.34 -9.37
CA TRP A 29 -2.04 -7.50 -10.59
C TRP A 29 -1.85 -8.93 -11.13
N PRO A 30 -2.86 -9.53 -11.76
CA PRO A 30 -4.19 -9.00 -12.08
C PRO A 30 -5.11 -8.94 -10.85
N ARG A 31 -6.03 -7.95 -10.82
CA ARG A 31 -7.04 -7.83 -9.75
C ARG A 31 -8.45 -7.66 -10.27
N GLN A 32 -9.40 -8.19 -9.51
CA GLN A 32 -10.82 -8.12 -9.83
C GLN A 32 -11.51 -6.99 -9.08
N ILE A 33 -12.37 -6.26 -9.78
CA ILE A 33 -13.20 -5.18 -9.26
C ILE A 33 -14.65 -5.49 -9.61
N THR A 34 -15.54 -5.52 -8.63
CA THR A 34 -16.98 -5.69 -8.86
C THR A 34 -17.66 -4.33 -8.91
N ASP A 35 -18.33 -4.03 -10.01
CA ASP A 35 -19.20 -2.87 -10.18
C ASP A 35 -20.67 -3.32 -10.30
N SER A 36 -21.58 -2.38 -10.57
CA SER A 36 -23.01 -2.68 -10.75
C SER A 36 -23.32 -3.52 -12.01
N ARG A 37 -22.36 -3.65 -12.94
CA ARG A 37 -22.46 -4.42 -14.19
C ARG A 37 -21.77 -5.78 -14.09
N GLY A 38 -21.06 -6.06 -13.01
CA GLY A 38 -20.45 -7.36 -12.71
C GLY A 38 -18.99 -7.25 -12.28
N THR A 39 -18.26 -8.35 -12.38
CA THR A 39 -16.84 -8.39 -12.03
C THR A 39 -15.97 -8.13 -13.25
N HIS A 40 -15.08 -7.15 -13.13
CA HIS A 40 -14.09 -6.76 -14.12
C HIS A 40 -12.69 -7.08 -13.63
N THR A 41 -11.90 -7.77 -14.45
CA THR A 41 -10.47 -7.98 -14.16
C THR A 41 -9.65 -6.85 -14.76
N LEU A 42 -8.80 -6.25 -13.95
CA LEU A 42 -7.74 -5.38 -14.40
C LEU A 42 -6.43 -6.17 -14.39
N GLU A 43 -5.85 -6.35 -15.57
CA GLU A 43 -4.66 -7.19 -15.75
C GLU A 43 -3.37 -6.55 -15.21
N SER A 44 -3.32 -5.22 -15.19
CA SER A 44 -2.14 -4.45 -14.78
C SER A 44 -2.56 -3.05 -14.34
N GLN A 45 -1.62 -2.31 -13.76
CA GLN A 45 -1.86 -0.94 -13.34
C GLN A 45 -2.23 -0.02 -14.51
N PRO A 46 -3.42 0.62 -14.50
CA PRO A 46 -3.78 1.60 -15.51
C PRO A 46 -2.78 2.75 -15.50
N GLN A 47 -2.19 3.03 -16.66
CA GLN A 47 -1.26 4.16 -16.84
C GLN A 47 -2.00 5.47 -17.11
N ARG A 48 -3.24 5.39 -17.62
CA ARG A 48 -4.12 6.52 -17.89
C ARG A 48 -5.56 6.13 -17.54
N ILE A 49 -6.19 6.92 -16.67
CA ILE A 49 -7.60 6.77 -16.28
C ILE A 49 -8.38 7.90 -16.95
N VAL A 50 -9.50 7.56 -17.58
CA VAL A 50 -10.44 8.54 -18.13
C VAL A 50 -11.63 8.60 -17.19
N SER A 51 -11.83 9.74 -16.52
CA SER A 51 -13.04 9.99 -15.75
C SER A 51 -14.04 10.75 -16.61
N THR A 52 -15.25 10.20 -16.73
CA THR A 52 -16.40 10.87 -17.34
C THR A 52 -17.30 11.56 -16.31
N SER A 53 -16.96 11.47 -15.02
CA SER A 53 -17.68 12.13 -13.92
C SER A 53 -16.92 13.36 -13.45
N VAL A 54 -17.63 14.50 -13.41
CA VAL A 54 -17.13 15.80 -12.93
C VAL A 54 -16.70 15.73 -11.46
N THR A 55 -17.50 15.06 -10.64
CA THR A 55 -17.19 14.85 -9.21
C THR A 55 -15.90 14.06 -9.02
N LEU A 56 -15.59 13.14 -9.93
CA LEU A 56 -14.36 12.34 -9.88
C LEU A 56 -13.14 13.09 -10.46
N THR A 57 -13.33 14.05 -11.37
CA THR A 57 -12.25 14.90 -11.89
C THR A 57 -11.93 16.09 -10.99
N GLY A 58 -12.84 16.49 -10.10
CA GLY A 58 -12.62 17.57 -9.13
C GLY A 58 -12.67 18.98 -9.72
N SER A 59 -13.39 19.16 -10.82
CA SER A 59 -13.63 20.45 -11.49
C SER A 59 -14.91 21.12 -11.02
#